data_AF-A0A8C3PMM9-F1
#
_entry.id   AF-A0A8C3PMM9-F1
#
_cell.length_a   1.000
_cell.length_b   1.000
_cell.length_c   1.000
_cell.angle_alpha   90.00
_cell.angle_beta   90.00
_cell.angle_gamma   90.00
#
_symmetry.space_group_name_H-M   'P 1'
#
loop_
_entity.id
_entity.type
_entity.pdbx_description
1 polymer ?
#
loop_
_entity_poly.entity_id
_entity_poly.type
_entity_poly.pdbx_seq_one_letter_code
_entity_poly.pdbx_strand_id
1 'polypeptide(L)'
;MAPVVEVSDAGHCRSLLLELNEQRLRGQFCDVTIIAEDTKFRAHKNVLAASSLFFKRVVPPPPPPPPPPPPPPPPPPGDGGAFSSPRPESVIAY
;
A
#
# COMPACT_ATOMS: atom_id res chain seq x y z
N MET A 1 9.44 27.84 -11.45
CA MET A 1 9.61 26.79 -10.42
C MET A 1 9.07 27.37 -9.12
N ALA A 2 8.13 26.67 -8.46
CA ALA A 2 7.62 27.13 -7.15
C ALA A 2 8.70 26.94 -6.07
N PRO A 3 8.79 27.83 -5.07
CA PRO A 3 9.73 27.64 -3.96
C PRO A 3 9.32 26.44 -3.12
N VAL A 4 10.29 25.56 -2.85
CA VAL A 4 10.11 24.46 -1.87
C VAL A 4 10.29 25.08 -0.49
N VAL A 5 9.23 25.08 0.30
CA VAL A 5 9.28 25.51 1.70
C VAL A 5 9.50 24.27 2.56
N GLU A 6 10.62 24.22 3.27
CA GLU A 6 10.84 23.21 4.31
C GLU A 6 10.08 23.62 5.57
N VAL A 7 9.13 22.79 5.97
CA VAL A 7 8.39 22.95 7.23
C VAL A 7 8.93 21.93 8.21
N SER A 8 9.44 22.41 9.34
CA SER A 8 9.91 21.58 10.45
C SER A 8 9.25 22.06 11.74
N ASP A 9 8.63 21.15 12.47
CA ASP A 9 8.08 21.38 13.81
C ASP A 9 8.93 20.62 14.83
N ALA A 10 9.55 21.35 15.75
CA ALA A 10 10.44 20.78 16.77
C ALA A 10 9.70 19.82 17.73
N GLY A 11 8.38 19.98 17.90
CA GLY A 11 7.56 19.13 18.75
C GLY A 11 7.09 17.83 18.09
N HIS A 12 7.14 17.74 16.76
CA HIS A 12 6.47 16.70 15.98
C HIS A 12 6.91 15.30 16.39
N CYS A 13 8.23 15.05 16.47
CA CYS A 13 8.77 13.73 16.82
C CYS A 13 8.28 13.26 18.20
N ARG A 14 8.21 14.17 19.18
CA ARG A 14 7.74 13.85 20.53
C ARG A 14 6.26 13.50 20.51
N SER A 15 5.43 14.34 19.88
CA SER A 15 3.99 14.12 19.78
C SER A 15 3.66 12.82 19.03
N LEU A 16 4.39 12.52 17.95
CA LEU A 16 4.27 11.28 17.19
C LEU A 16 4.60 10.05 18.04
N LEU A 17 5.71 10.07 18.81
CA LEU A 17 6.07 8.94 19.67
C LEU A 17 5.09 8.73 20.83
N LEU A 18 4.52 9.81 21.38
CA LEU A 18 3.46 9.73 22.39
C LEU A 18 2.21 9.07 21.82
N GLU A 19 1.77 9.48 20.64
CA GLU A 19 0.59 8.91 19.98
C GLU A 19 0.81 7.43 19.63
N LEU A 20 1.99 7.06 19.11
CA LEU A 20 2.32 5.65 18.84
C LEU A 20 2.31 4.80 20.13
N ASN A 21 2.74 5.38 21.25
CA ASN A 21 2.67 4.69 22.54
C ASN A 21 1.22 4.50 23.02
N GLU A 22 0.36 5.49 22.86
CA GLU A 22 -1.07 5.36 23.17
C GLU A 22 -1.75 4.30 22.30
N GLN A 23 -1.44 4.27 21.00
CA GLN A 23 -1.91 3.23 20.08
C GLN A 23 -1.46 1.84 20.54
N ARG A 24 -0.20 1.70 20.99
CA ARG A 24 0.33 0.45 21.54
C ARG A 24 -0.45 -0.01 22.77
N LEU A 25 -0.72 0.90 23.71
CA LEU A 25 -1.49 0.60 24.93
C LEU A 25 -2.93 0.19 24.62
N ARG A 26 -3.54 0.76 23.57
CA ARG A 26 -4.89 0.42 23.09
C ARG A 26 -4.91 -0.80 22.15
N GLY A 27 -3.75 -1.34 21.77
CA GLY A 27 -3.62 -2.43 20.80
C GLY A 27 -4.00 -2.04 19.37
N GLN A 28 -3.97 -0.76 19.03
CA GLN A 28 -4.29 -0.23 17.71
C GLN A 28 -3.08 -0.29 16.78
N PHE A 29 -3.31 -0.77 15.55
CA PHE A 29 -2.29 -0.94 14.52
C PHE A 29 -1.10 -1.84 14.91
N CYS A 30 -1.17 -2.51 16.07
CA CYS A 30 -0.14 -3.45 16.49
C CYS A 30 -0.18 -4.69 15.61
N ASP A 31 0.89 -4.91 14.87
CA ASP A 31 1.06 -5.97 13.87
C ASP A 31 2.05 -7.05 14.33
N VAL A 32 2.60 -6.91 15.55
CA VAL A 32 3.47 -7.90 16.20
C VAL A 32 3.17 -7.99 17.69
N THR A 33 3.40 -9.18 18.25
CA THR A 33 3.39 -9.43 19.70
C THR A 33 4.70 -10.08 20.10
N ILE A 34 5.43 -9.44 21.00
CA ILE A 34 6.66 -9.96 21.60
C ILE A 34 6.26 -10.76 22.83
N ILE A 35 6.79 -11.97 22.96
CA ILE A 35 6.60 -12.79 24.14
C ILE A 35 7.94 -12.79 24.88
N ALA A 36 7.94 -12.28 26.11
CA ALA A 36 9.08 -12.39 27.00
C ALA A 36 8.60 -13.14 28.24
N GLU A 37 9.19 -14.32 28.47
CA GLU A 37 8.72 -15.29 29.47
C GLU A 37 7.24 -15.61 29.21
N ASP A 38 6.36 -15.38 30.18
CA ASP A 38 4.91 -15.62 30.06
C ASP A 38 4.11 -14.35 29.73
N THR A 39 4.78 -13.23 29.47
CA THR A 39 4.12 -11.94 29.20
C THR A 39 4.13 -11.59 27.71
N LYS A 40 2.98 -11.13 27.22
CA LYS A 40 2.77 -10.75 25.81
C LYS A 40 2.70 -9.22 25.67
N PHE A 41 3.55 -8.67 24.83
CA PHE A 41 3.65 -7.23 24.55
C PHE A 41 3.27 -6.95 23.10
N ARG A 42 2.14 -6.28 22.89
CA ARG A 42 1.77 -5.77 21.56
C ARG A 42 2.66 -4.59 21.20
N ALA A 43 3.07 -4.51 19.93
CA ALA A 43 3.94 -3.46 19.42
C ALA A 43 3.76 -3.27 17.91
N HIS A 44 4.47 -2.28 17.36
CA HIS A 44 4.51 -1.99 15.93
C HIS A 44 5.87 -2.39 15.34
N LYS A 45 5.87 -3.20 14.28
CA LYS A 45 7.10 -3.70 13.63
C LYS A 45 8.01 -2.58 13.15
N ASN A 46 7.44 -1.53 12.56
CA ASN A 46 8.18 -0.38 12.04
C ASN A 46 8.93 0.38 13.15
N VAL A 47 8.27 0.63 14.29
CA VAL A 47 8.87 1.30 15.45
C VAL A 47 10.01 0.44 16.01
N LEU A 48 9.78 -0.86 16.21
CA LEU A 48 10.81 -1.78 16.70
C LEU A 48 12.03 -1.83 15.77
N ALA A 49 11.80 -1.93 14.45
CA ALA A 49 12.86 -1.98 13.45
C ALA A 49 13.64 -0.65 13.34
N ALA A 50 12.98 0.48 13.57
CA ALA A 50 13.65 1.79 13.63
C ALA A 50 14.48 1.98 14.90
N SER A 51 14.00 1.46 16.04
CA SER A 51 14.65 1.64 17.34
C SER A 51 15.74 0.61 17.66
N SER A 52 15.76 -0.56 17.01
CA SER A 52 16.72 -1.63 17.32
C SER A 52 17.12 -2.45 16.10
N LEU A 53 18.44 -2.63 15.93
CA LEU A 53 18.99 -3.50 14.89
C LEU A 53 18.61 -4.98 15.07
N PHE A 54 18.38 -5.43 16.30
CA PHE A 54 17.92 -6.78 16.56
C PHE A 54 16.54 -6.99 15.92
N PHE A 55 15.58 -6.14 16.27
CA PHE A 55 14.23 -6.21 15.72
C PHE A 55 14.20 -5.97 14.21
N LYS A 56 15.04 -5.08 13.69
CA LYS A 56 15.16 -4.86 12.24
C LYS A 56 15.54 -6.12 11.45
N ARG A 57 16.33 -7.03 12.04
CA ARG A 57 16.76 -8.28 11.40
C ARG A 57 15.74 -9.40 11.52
N VAL A 58 14.96 -9.43 12.59
CA VAL A 58 13.97 -10.49 12.84
C VAL A 58 12.57 -10.16 12.32
N VAL A 59 12.27 -8.88 12.08
CA VAL A 59 11.05 -8.48 11.38
C VAL A 59 11.18 -8.89 9.91
N PRO A 60 10.30 -9.77 9.40
CA PRO A 60 10.40 -10.25 8.02
C PRO A 60 10.18 -9.10 7.03
N PRO A 61 10.87 -9.11 5.88
CA PRO A 61 10.61 -8.15 4.81
C PRO A 61 9.17 -8.33 4.28
N PRO A 62 8.58 -7.28 3.66
CA PRO A 62 7.29 -7.42 3.00
C PRO A 62 7.38 -8.50 1.90
N PRO A 63 6.29 -9.26 1.67
CA PRO A 63 6.28 -10.27 0.62
C PRO A 63 6.57 -9.63 -0.75
N PRO A 64 7.23 -10.35 -1.68
CA PRO A 64 7.43 -9.85 -3.02
C PRO A 64 6.08 -9.53 -3.67
N PRO A 65 6.00 -8.49 -4.52
CA PRO A 65 4.77 -8.19 -5.24
C PRO A 65 4.37 -9.42 -6.08
N PRO A 66 3.06 -9.68 -6.26
CA PRO A 66 2.60 -10.76 -7.13
C PRO A 66 3.14 -10.53 -8.55
N PRO A 67 3.42 -11.61 -9.31
CA PRO A 67 3.84 -11.48 -10.70
C PRO A 67 2.77 -10.70 -11.48
N PRO A 68 3.16 -9.88 -12.47
CA PRO A 68 2.19 -9.20 -13.32
C PRO A 68 1.28 -10.24 -13.99
N PRO A 69 -0.02 -9.90 -14.22
CA PRO A 69 -0.91 -10.81 -14.93
C PRO A 69 -0.34 -11.14 -16.32
N PRO A 70 -0.54 -12.37 -16.83
CA PRO A 70 -0.10 -12.73 -18.17
C PRO A 70 -0.73 -11.76 -19.19
N PRO A 71 -0.03 -11.45 -20.29
CA PRO A 71 -0.60 -10.65 -21.36
C PRO A 71 -1.88 -11.32 -21.89
N PRO A 72 -2.89 -10.53 -22.32
CA PRO A 72 -4.09 -11.10 -22.92
C PRO A 72 -3.71 -11.95 -24.14
N PRO A 73 -4.45 -13.04 -24.43
CA PRO A 73 -4.20 -13.83 -25.62
C PRO A 73 -4.33 -12.95 -26.89
N PRO A 74 -3.57 -13.25 -27.95
CA PRO A 74 -3.73 -12.54 -29.21
C PRO A 74 -5.17 -12.66 -29.70
N PRO A 75 -5.72 -11.62 -30.35
CA PRO A 75 -7.04 -11.72 -30.95
C PRO A 75 -7.06 -12.91 -31.95
N PRO A 76 -8.18 -13.64 -32.05
CA PRO A 76 -8.29 -14.68 -33.05
C PRO A 76 -8.01 -14.08 -34.44
N PRO A 77 -7.40 -14.85 -35.36
CA PRO A 77 -7.29 -14.42 -36.75
C PRO A 77 -8.67 -13.98 -37.22
N GLY A 78 -8.80 -12.71 -37.59
CA GLY A 78 -10.06 -12.21 -38.10
C GLY A 78 -10.38 -12.98 -39.36
N ASP A 79 -11.43 -13.80 -39.33
CA ASP A 79 -12.09 -14.22 -40.55
C ASP A 79 -12.48 -12.93 -41.26
N GLY A 80 -11.98 -12.75 -42.48
CA GLY A 80 -12.16 -11.56 -43.32
C GLY A 80 -13.63 -11.35 -43.74
N GLY A 81 -14.51 -11.18 -42.76
CA GLY A 81 -15.91 -10.83 -42.92
C GLY A 81 -16.03 -9.34 -43.21
N ALA A 82 -16.16 -9.05 -44.51
CA ALA A 82 -16.65 -7.82 -45.11
C ALA A 82 -17.14 -6.72 -44.14
N PHE A 83 -16.51 -5.55 -44.23
CA PHE A 83 -17.14 -4.29 -43.86
C PHE A 83 -18.48 -4.16 -44.61
N SER A 84 -19.59 -4.58 -44.01
CA SER A 84 -20.90 -4.11 -44.43
C SER A 84 -21.07 -2.70 -43.88
N SER A 85 -20.81 -1.70 -44.73
CA SER A 85 -21.07 -0.29 -44.43
C SER A 85 -22.47 -0.08 -43.85
N PRO A 86 -22.65 0.74 -42.80
CA PRO A 86 -23.98 1.15 -42.39
C PRO A 86 -24.52 2.17 -43.42
N ARG A 87 -25.66 1.87 -44.02
CA ARG A 87 -26.45 2.82 -44.83
C ARG A 87 -26.83 4.02 -43.93
N PRO A 88 -26.66 5.29 -44.37
CA PRO A 88 -26.96 6.43 -43.54
C PRO A 88 -28.35 6.97 -43.88
N GLU A 89 -29.44 6.33 -43.48
CA GLU A 89 -30.76 6.98 -43.57
C GLU A 89 -31.70 6.54 -42.44
N SER A 90 -31.76 7.38 -41.40
CA SER A 90 -33.02 7.88 -40.80
C SER A 90 -32.74 8.57 -39.46
N VAL A 91 -32.48 9.88 -39.50
CA VAL A 91 -32.73 10.76 -38.34
C VAL A 91 -33.81 11.75 -38.75
N ILE A 92 -35.06 11.35 -38.55
CA ILE A 92 -36.16 12.28 -38.24
C ILE A 92 -36.94 11.65 -37.10
N ALA A 93 -36.85 12.26 -35.92
CA ALA A 93 -37.90 12.26 -34.93
C ALA A 93 -37.82 13.57 -34.14
N TYR A 94 -39.00 14.18 -34.02
CA TYR A 94 -39.35 15.47 -33.46
C TYR A 94 -38.85 15.71 -32.03
#